data_AF-A0A0A9AWP9-F1
#
_entry.id   AF-A0A0A9AWP9-F1
#
_cell.length_a   1.000
_cell.length_b   1.000
_cell.length_c   1.000
_cell.angle_alpha   90.00
_cell.angle_beta   90.00
_cell.angle_gamma   90.00
#
_symmetry.space_group_name_H-M   'P 1'
#
loop_
_entity.id
_entity.type
_entity.pdbx_description
1 polymer ?
#
loop_
_entity_poly.entity_id
_entity_poly.type
_entity_poly.pdbx_seq_one_letter_code
_entity_poly.pdbx_strand_id
1 'polypeptide(L)'
;MILVGDVAHRNFRGFRFEAFWTKIPGYREVVHNAWSKPTLVFNRFLNLHIKLQRTGKELKLWARSKVGPNKLLLEAAKQLIWILDIVHEYRQLSEEELNFKRELKQRYLGMTTIEKLRAKQQSRLTWVIAGDAGSKLRFLMVNGRRRKNFI
;
A
#
# COMPACT_ATOMS: atom_id res chain seq x y z
N MET A 1 10.52 -23.86 19.98
CA MET A 1 9.19 -24.18 19.42
C MET A 1 8.50 -22.85 19.10
N ILE A 2 8.48 -22.43 17.84
CA ILE A 2 7.76 -21.20 17.43
C ILE A 2 6.36 -21.64 17.03
N LEU A 3 5.36 -21.18 17.77
CA LEU A 3 3.94 -21.38 17.46
C LEU A 3 3.61 -20.66 16.14
N VAL A 4 3.76 -21.36 15.02
CA VAL A 4 3.19 -20.93 13.73
C VAL A 4 1.71 -21.27 13.78
N GLY A 5 0.90 -20.28 14.13
CA GLY A 5 -0.55 -20.40 14.04
C GLY A 5 -0.96 -20.61 12.59
N ASP A 6 -1.38 -21.84 12.27
CA ASP A 6 -1.96 -22.23 10.99
C ASP A 6 -3.39 -21.67 10.85
N VAL A 7 -3.49 -20.33 10.85
CA VAL A 7 -4.73 -19.65 10.51
C VAL A 7 -4.60 -19.21 9.07
N ALA A 8 -5.22 -19.96 8.15
CA ALA A 8 -5.32 -19.60 6.75
C ALA A 8 -5.66 -18.11 6.60
N HIS A 9 -4.65 -17.29 6.26
CA HIS A 9 -4.81 -15.84 6.20
C HIS A 9 -5.63 -15.51 4.95
N ARG A 10 -6.96 -15.42 5.10
CA ARG A 10 -7.84 -15.03 4.00
C ARG A 10 -7.43 -13.64 3.53
N ASN A 11 -6.78 -13.58 2.37
CA ASN A 11 -6.40 -12.33 1.74
C ASN A 11 -7.67 -11.53 1.42
N PHE A 12 -7.97 -10.50 2.21
CA PHE A 12 -9.07 -9.59 1.91
C PHE A 12 -8.87 -8.97 0.52
N ARG A 13 -9.81 -9.26 -0.38
CA ARG A 13 -9.81 -8.86 -1.80
C ARG A 13 -10.45 -7.50 -2.07
N GLY A 14 -11.03 -6.87 -1.04
CA GLY A 14 -11.67 -5.56 -1.17
C GLY A 14 -10.66 -4.40 -1.27
N PHE A 15 -11.19 -3.19 -1.32
CA PHE A 15 -10.39 -1.97 -1.33
C PHE A 15 -9.62 -1.81 -0.02
N ARG A 16 -8.29 -1.68 -0.11
CA ARG A 16 -7.44 -1.28 1.01
C ARG A 16 -6.75 0.03 0.63
N PHE A 17 -6.98 1.05 1.44
CA PHE A 17 -6.27 2.32 1.30
C PHE A 17 -4.81 2.13 1.72
N GLU A 18 -3.86 2.62 0.93
CA GLU A 18 -2.45 2.66 1.34
C GLU A 18 -2.09 4.07 1.80
N ALA A 19 -1.60 4.21 3.04
CA ALA A 19 -1.47 5.52 3.68
C ALA A 19 -0.56 6.49 2.92
N PHE A 20 0.44 5.95 2.21
CA PHE A 20 1.40 6.73 1.44
C PHE A 20 0.79 7.39 0.20
N TRP A 21 -0.39 6.96 -0.27
CA TRP A 21 -1.06 7.59 -1.40
C TRP A 21 -1.30 9.08 -1.18
N THR A 22 -1.51 9.51 0.07
CA THR A 22 -1.66 10.93 0.43
C THR A 22 -0.47 11.82 0.04
N LYS A 23 0.71 11.23 -0.13
CA LYS A 23 1.96 11.93 -0.47
C LYS A 23 2.24 11.95 -1.97
N ILE A 24 1.46 11.24 -2.77
CA ILE A 24 1.67 11.15 -4.22
C ILE A 24 0.89 12.28 -4.90
N PRO A 25 1.52 13.07 -5.78
CA PRO A 25 0.84 14.09 -6.58
C PRO A 25 -0.35 13.50 -7.36
N GLY A 26 -1.48 14.20 -7.37
CA GLY A 26 -2.71 13.72 -8.01
C GLY A 26 -3.70 13.04 -7.07
N TYR A 27 -3.30 12.69 -5.83
CA TYR A 27 -4.20 12.02 -4.87
C TYR A 27 -5.44 12.87 -4.55
N ARG A 28 -5.22 14.14 -4.22
CA ARG A 28 -6.29 15.03 -3.76
C ARG A 28 -7.29 15.32 -4.87
N GLU A 29 -6.80 15.46 -6.09
CA GLU A 29 -7.56 15.70 -7.31
C GLU A 29 -8.48 14.51 -7.61
N VAL A 30 -7.95 13.28 -7.54
CA VAL A 30 -8.74 12.06 -7.74
C VAL A 30 -9.81 11.90 -6.68
N VAL A 31 -9.49 12.14 -5.41
CA VAL A 31 -10.47 12.10 -4.32
C VAL A 31 -11.55 13.15 -4.54
N HIS A 32 -11.17 14.40 -4.81
CA HIS A 32 -12.11 15.50 -5.03
C HIS A 32 -13.04 15.19 -6.21
N ASN A 33 -12.49 14.83 -7.37
CA ASN A 33 -13.27 14.53 -8.57
C ASN A 33 -14.22 13.34 -8.37
N ALA A 34 -13.78 12.30 -7.67
CA ALA A 34 -14.64 11.16 -7.38
C ALA A 34 -15.71 11.48 -6.33
N TRP A 35 -15.40 12.31 -5.33
CA TRP A 35 -16.30 12.66 -4.23
C TRP A 35 -17.38 13.67 -4.62
N SER A 36 -16.99 14.69 -5.40
CA SER A 36 -17.85 15.82 -5.81
C SER A 36 -18.93 15.43 -6.81
N LYS A 37 -18.79 14.29 -7.52
CA LYS A 37 -19.81 13.81 -8.45
C LYS A 37 -21.17 13.63 -7.74
N PRO A 38 -22.28 14.13 -8.30
CA PRO A 38 -23.59 14.03 -7.67
C PRO A 38 -24.07 12.57 -7.57
N THR A 39 -25.08 12.37 -6.73
CA THR A 39 -25.77 11.09 -6.54
C THR A 39 -27.26 11.39 -6.44
N LEU A 40 -28.10 10.65 -7.17
CA LEU A 40 -29.55 10.85 -7.21
C LEU A 40 -30.29 10.25 -6.01
N VAL A 41 -29.56 9.79 -4.99
CA VAL A 41 -30.11 9.05 -3.85
C VAL A 41 -30.41 10.00 -2.69
N PHE A 42 -31.67 9.99 -2.24
CA PHE A 42 -32.16 10.79 -1.12
C PHE A 42 -31.66 10.28 0.24
N ASN A 43 -31.57 8.95 0.43
CA ASN A 43 -31.07 8.36 1.67
C ASN A 43 -29.59 8.75 1.88
N ARG A 44 -29.33 9.49 2.95
CA ARG A 44 -27.98 10.02 3.27
C ARG A 44 -26.93 8.93 3.51
N PHE A 45 -27.31 7.81 4.12
CA PHE A 45 -26.38 6.70 4.36
C PHE A 45 -26.01 5.99 3.06
N LEU A 46 -26.99 5.74 2.20
CA LEU A 46 -26.75 5.13 0.90
C LEU A 46 -25.95 6.07 -0.02
N ASN A 47 -26.24 7.37 0.01
CA ASN A 47 -25.46 8.40 -0.68
C ASN A 47 -23.99 8.37 -0.25
N LEU A 48 -23.72 8.38 1.06
CA LEU A 48 -22.36 8.27 1.60
C LEU A 48 -21.68 6.96 1.15
N HIS A 49 -22.39 5.83 1.20
CA HIS A 49 -21.86 4.54 0.75
C HIS A 49 -21.44 4.57 -0.71
N ILE A 50 -22.29 5.10 -1.60
CA ILE A 50 -22.00 5.23 -3.04
C ILE A 50 -20.77 6.12 -3.26
N LYS A 51 -20.69 7.25 -2.56
CA LYS A 51 -19.52 8.14 -2.65
C LYS A 51 -18.24 7.44 -2.23
N LEU A 52 -18.25 6.74 -1.10
CA LEU A 52 -17.10 5.98 -0.62
C LEU A 52 -16.68 4.86 -1.59
N GLN A 53 -17.63 4.09 -2.11
CA GLN A 53 -17.34 3.03 -3.08
C GLN A 53 -16.74 3.58 -4.37
N ARG A 54 -17.32 4.65 -4.91
CA ARG A 54 -16.83 5.32 -6.12
C ARG A 54 -15.43 5.88 -5.91
N THR A 55 -15.21 6.63 -4.83
CA THR A 55 -13.87 7.16 -4.50
C THR A 55 -12.85 6.04 -4.31
N GLY A 56 -13.21 4.95 -3.62
CA GLY A 56 -12.33 3.78 -3.49
C GLY A 56 -11.98 3.13 -4.82
N LYS A 57 -12.93 3.02 -5.75
CA LYS A 57 -12.70 2.49 -7.11
C LYS A 57 -11.76 3.39 -7.90
N GLU A 58 -12.02 4.69 -7.95
CA GLU A 58 -11.19 5.65 -8.68
C GLU A 58 -9.76 5.70 -8.10
N LEU A 59 -9.63 5.73 -6.77
CA LEU A 59 -8.31 5.67 -6.12
C LEU A 59 -7.56 4.38 -6.45
N LYS A 60 -8.24 3.23 -6.51
CA LYS A 60 -7.61 1.95 -6.87
C LYS A 60 -7.09 1.97 -8.30
N LEU A 61 -7.83 2.56 -9.24
CA LEU A 61 -7.40 2.69 -10.64
C LEU A 61 -6.22 3.65 -10.77
N TRP A 62 -6.30 4.82 -10.14
CA TRP A 62 -5.22 5.79 -10.10
C TRP A 62 -3.95 5.24 -9.44
N ALA A 63 -4.07 4.55 -8.31
CA ALA A 63 -2.90 3.98 -7.64
C ALA A 63 -2.21 2.91 -8.51
N ARG A 64 -3.00 2.13 -9.26
CA ARG A 64 -2.44 1.17 -10.23
C ARG A 64 -1.68 1.86 -11.36
N SER A 65 -2.18 2.98 -11.88
CA SER A 65 -1.48 3.70 -12.95
C SER A 65 -0.23 4.45 -12.46
N LYS A 66 -0.22 4.91 -11.20
CA LYS A 66 0.91 5.64 -10.61
C LYS A 66 2.00 4.75 -10.01
N VAL A 67 1.62 3.67 -9.32
CA VAL A 67 2.57 2.81 -8.60
C VAL A 67 2.93 1.54 -9.39
N GLY A 68 2.03 1.09 -10.27
CA GLY A 68 2.27 -0.10 -11.10
C GLY A 68 2.53 -1.40 -10.31
N PRO A 69 2.97 -2.47 -10.99
CA PRO A 69 3.35 -3.74 -10.38
C PRO A 69 4.72 -3.64 -9.69
N ASN A 70 4.77 -2.94 -8.57
CA ASN A 70 6.00 -2.61 -7.84
C ASN A 70 6.92 -3.82 -7.54
N LYS A 71 6.35 -4.98 -7.19
CA LYS A 71 7.13 -6.20 -6.91
C LYS A 71 7.87 -6.74 -8.12
N LEU A 72 7.21 -6.77 -9.29
CA LEU A 72 7.84 -7.24 -10.52
C LEU A 72 8.97 -6.30 -10.95
N LEU A 73 8.73 -4.98 -10.84
CA LEU A 73 9.74 -3.96 -11.15
C LEU A 73 10.92 -4.02 -10.18
N LEU A 74 10.71 -4.35 -8.91
CA LEU A 74 11.78 -4.56 -7.93
C LEU A 74 12.68 -5.73 -8.32
N GLU A 75 12.12 -6.88 -8.68
CA GLU A 75 12.91 -8.05 -9.10
C GLU A 75 13.67 -7.77 -10.39
N ALA A 76 13.02 -7.13 -11.38
CA ALA A 76 13.67 -6.74 -12.62
C ALA A 76 14.83 -5.76 -12.38
N ALA A 77 14.62 -4.71 -11.56
CA ALA A 77 15.67 -3.75 -11.23
C ALA A 77 16.82 -4.40 -10.46
N LYS A 78 16.53 -5.34 -9.54
CA LYS A 78 17.54 -6.12 -8.82
C LYS A 78 18.39 -6.95 -9.77
N GLN A 79 17.77 -7.64 -10.72
CA GLN A 79 18.47 -8.44 -11.73
C GLN A 79 19.35 -7.56 -12.63
N LEU A 80 18.85 -6.43 -13.11
CA LEU A 80 19.61 -5.51 -13.95
C LEU A 80 20.82 -4.91 -13.23
N ILE A 81 20.64 -4.51 -11.96
CA ILE A 81 21.76 -4.02 -11.12
C ILE A 81 22.82 -5.11 -10.97
N TRP A 82 22.41 -6.35 -10.69
CA TRP A 82 23.32 -7.49 -10.55
C TRP A 82 24.09 -7.79 -11.85
N ILE A 83 23.43 -7.77 -13.01
CA ILE A 83 24.09 -7.92 -14.31
C ILE A 83 25.14 -6.81 -14.51
N LEU A 84 24.79 -5.56 -14.20
CA LEU A 84 25.72 -4.42 -14.29
C LEU A 84 26.84 -4.45 -13.25
N ASP A 85 26.68 -5.18 -12.15
CA ASP A 85 27.78 -5.43 -11.20
C ASP A 85 28.74 -6.47 -11.80
N ILE A 86 28.22 -7.57 -12.34
CA ILE A 86 29.04 -8.61 -13.01
C ILE A 86 29.80 -8.06 -14.21
N VAL A 87 29.14 -7.32 -15.11
CA VAL A 87 29.80 -6.74 -16.29
C VAL A 87 30.95 -5.82 -15.87
N HIS A 88 30.81 -5.13 -14.73
CA HIS A 88 31.85 -4.24 -14.20
C HIS A 88 33.08 -4.99 -13.69
N GLU A 89 32.93 -6.26 -13.27
CA GLU A 89 34.06 -7.11 -12.85
C GLU A 89 34.91 -7.56 -14.05
N TYR A 90 34.29 -7.71 -15.22
CA TYR A 90 34.98 -8.15 -16.44
C TYR A 90 35.51 -7.00 -17.30
N ARG A 91 34.84 -5.83 -17.29
CA ARG A 91 35.26 -4.64 -18.05
C ARG A 91 34.81 -3.34 -17.37
N GLN A 92 35.43 -2.23 -17.73
CA GLN A 92 34.90 -0.93 -17.35
C GLN A 92 33.53 -0.68 -18.00
N LEU A 93 32.63 -0.05 -17.24
CA LEU A 93 31.32 0.38 -17.72
C LEU A 93 31.45 1.71 -18.46
N SER A 94 30.65 1.90 -19.51
CA SER A 94 30.55 3.21 -20.15
C SER A 94 29.87 4.22 -19.21
N GLU A 95 30.02 5.51 -19.51
CA GLU A 95 29.36 6.57 -18.74
C GLU A 95 27.82 6.42 -18.76
N GLU A 96 27.26 6.00 -19.90
CA GLU A 96 25.83 5.73 -20.07
C GLU A 96 25.38 4.58 -19.16
N GLU A 97 26.15 3.50 -19.08
CA GLU A 97 25.84 2.36 -18.21
C GLU A 97 25.94 2.73 -16.72
N LEU A 98 26.92 3.56 -16.34
CA LEU A 98 27.05 4.07 -14.98
C LEU A 98 25.87 4.96 -14.59
N ASN A 99 25.43 5.83 -15.49
CA ASN A 99 24.24 6.67 -15.29
C ASN A 99 22.98 5.82 -15.18
N PHE A 100 22.80 4.85 -16.07
CA PHE A 100 21.69 3.91 -16.03
C PHE A 100 21.66 3.10 -14.72
N LYS A 101 22.81 2.59 -14.28
CA LYS A 101 22.96 1.89 -12.99
C LYS A 101 22.57 2.78 -11.81
N ARG A 102 22.97 4.05 -11.83
CA ARG A 102 22.62 5.05 -10.79
C ARG A 102 21.11 5.29 -10.75
N GLU A 103 20.48 5.50 -11.91
CA GLU A 103 19.03 5.64 -12.01
C GLU A 103 18.28 4.40 -11.51
N LEU A 104 18.74 3.20 -11.90
CA LEU A 104 18.16 1.94 -11.44
C LEU A 104 18.23 1.82 -9.92
N LYS A 105 19.37 2.13 -9.30
CA LYS A 105 19.53 2.11 -7.84
C LYS A 105 18.60 3.11 -7.16
N GLN A 106 18.45 4.33 -7.68
CA GLN A 106 17.51 5.33 -7.14
C GLN A 106 16.05 4.85 -7.24
N ARG A 107 15.63 4.34 -8.40
CA ARG A 107 14.29 3.79 -8.60
C ARG A 107 14.04 2.59 -7.67
N TYR A 108 15.01 1.69 -7.54
CA TYR A 108 14.95 0.55 -6.64
C TYR A 108 14.74 0.98 -5.18
N LEU A 109 15.48 1.99 -4.70
CA LEU A 109 15.28 2.56 -3.37
C LEU A 109 13.86 3.13 -3.21
N GLY A 110 13.37 3.91 -4.18
CA GLY A 110 11.99 4.41 -4.18
C GLY A 110 10.97 3.27 -4.08
N MET A 111 11.08 2.25 -4.92
CA MET A 111 10.17 1.10 -4.92
C MET A 111 10.22 0.29 -3.61
N THR A 112 11.42 0.09 -3.03
CA THR A 112 11.56 -0.62 -1.75
C THR A 112 10.95 0.16 -0.58
N THR A 113 11.04 1.50 -0.57
CA THR A 113 10.37 2.30 0.45
C THR A 113 8.86 2.12 0.43
N ILE A 114 8.26 2.02 -0.77
CA ILE A 114 6.83 1.75 -0.94
C ILE A 114 6.46 0.37 -0.37
N GLU A 115 7.21 -0.69 -0.69
CA GLU A 115 6.95 -2.02 -0.11
C GLU A 115 7.13 -2.04 1.41
N LYS A 116 8.13 -1.33 1.95
CA LYS A 116 8.31 -1.18 3.41
C LYS A 116 7.10 -0.50 4.06
N LEU A 117 6.56 0.55 3.44
CA LEU A 117 5.35 1.22 3.93
C LEU A 117 4.13 0.30 3.88
N ARG A 118 3.97 -0.49 2.81
CA ARG A 118 2.92 -1.52 2.72
C ARG A 118 3.07 -2.57 3.81
N ALA A 119 4.26 -3.13 4.01
CA ALA A 119 4.54 -4.12 5.05
C ALA A 119 4.25 -3.58 6.44
N LYS A 120 4.69 -2.34 6.74
CA LYS A 120 4.40 -1.64 8.01
C LYS A 120 2.90 -1.46 8.25
N GLN A 121 2.15 -1.13 7.21
CA GLN A 121 0.70 -0.98 7.32
C GLN A 121 -0.01 -2.33 7.50
N GLN A 122 0.43 -3.37 6.79
CA GLN A 122 -0.15 -4.71 6.84
C GLN A 122 0.13 -5.42 8.16
N SER A 123 1.33 -5.25 8.72
CA SER A 123 1.71 -5.86 10.00
C SER A 123 0.90 -5.31 11.17
N ARG A 124 0.17 -4.20 10.98
CA ARG A 124 -0.54 -3.46 12.04
C ARG A 124 0.38 -3.12 13.22
N LEU A 125 1.70 -3.06 13.01
CA LEU A 125 2.67 -2.84 14.08
C LEU A 125 2.39 -1.54 14.84
N THR A 126 2.01 -0.47 14.13
CA THR A 126 1.59 0.79 14.75
C THR A 126 0.38 0.61 15.68
N TRP A 127 -0.57 -0.26 15.33
CA TRP A 127 -1.73 -0.58 16.17
C TRP A 127 -1.38 -1.44 17.37
N VAL A 128 -0.40 -2.35 17.22
CA VAL A 128 0.09 -3.16 18.34
C VAL A 128 0.79 -2.25 19.35
N ILE A 129 1.70 -1.39 18.90
CA ILE A 129 2.43 -0.44 19.76
C ILE A 129 1.46 0.56 20.42
N ALA A 130 0.53 1.16 19.65
CA ALA A 130 -0.46 2.09 20.20
C ALA A 130 -1.52 1.39 21.08
N GLY A 131 -1.73 0.09 20.89
CA GLY A 131 -2.63 -0.75 21.68
C GLY A 131 -2.01 -1.26 22.98
N ASP A 132 -0.68 -1.25 23.08
CA ASP A 132 0.08 -1.54 24.29
C ASP A 132 0.15 -0.30 25.21
N ALA A 133 0.09 0.90 24.61
CA ALA A 133 -0.01 2.19 25.31
C ALA A 133 -1.37 2.46 25.99
N GLY A 134 -2.16 1.43 26.34
CA GLY A 134 -3.37 1.57 27.15
C GLY A 134 -4.58 2.26 26.48
N SER A 135 -4.72 2.17 25.16
CA SER A 135 -5.76 2.92 24.43
C SER A 135 -7.17 2.33 24.62
N LYS A 136 -8.09 3.13 25.19
CA LYS A 136 -9.54 2.85 25.40
C LYS A 136 -10.25 2.26 24.16
N LEU A 137 -9.78 2.58 22.96
CA LEU A 137 -10.27 2.04 21.68
C LEU A 137 -10.16 0.51 21.57
N ARG A 138 -9.12 -0.11 22.16
CA ARG A 138 -8.96 -1.56 22.16
C ARG A 138 -10.06 -2.23 22.99
N PHE A 139 -10.32 -1.72 24.19
CA PHE A 139 -11.40 -2.20 25.05
C PHE A 139 -12.76 -2.02 24.37
N LEU A 140 -13.03 -0.88 23.73
CA LEU A 140 -14.28 -0.66 23.01
C LEU A 140 -14.48 -1.65 21.84
N MET A 141 -13.44 -1.95 21.07
CA MET A 141 -13.52 -2.95 19.99
C MET A 141 -13.63 -4.39 20.49
N VAL A 142 -12.88 -4.76 21.53
CA VAL A 142 -12.99 -6.09 22.16
C VAL A 142 -14.39 -6.28 22.75
N ASN A 143 -14.91 -5.28 23.45
CA ASN A 143 -16.27 -5.29 23.97
C ASN A 143 -17.32 -5.32 22.86
N GLY A 144 -17.10 -4.60 21.75
CA GLY A 144 -17.97 -4.65 20.58
C GLY A 144 -17.97 -6.02 19.89
N ARG A 145 -16.81 -6.69 19.80
CA ARG A 145 -16.71 -8.07 19.28
C ARG A 145 -17.36 -9.08 20.22
N ARG A 146 -17.15 -8.95 21.54
CA ARG A 146 -17.83 -9.79 22.54
C ARG A 146 -19.35 -9.69 22.44
N ARG A 147 -19.91 -8.48 22.28
CA ARG A 147 -21.36 -8.30 22.08
C ARG A 147 -21.89 -8.94 20.80
N LYS A 148 -21.12 -8.95 19.71
CA LYS A 148 -21.52 -9.60 18.45
C LYS A 148 -21.43 -11.12 18.48
N ASN A 149 -20.54 -11.68 19.30
CA ASN A 149 -20.38 -13.13 19.47
C ASN A 149 -21.31 -13.71 20.55
N PHE A 150 -22.13 -12.88 21.20
CA PHE A 150 -23.13 -13.28 22.20
C PHE A 150 -24.55 -13.34 21.61
N ILE A 151 -24.66 -13.40 20.28
CA ILE A 151 -25.89 -13.70 19.54
C ILE A 151 -25.82 -15.15 19.09
#